data_AF-A0A0K0DEG2-F1
#
_entry.id   AF-A0A0K0DEG2-F1
#
_cell.length_a   1.000
_cell.length_b   1.000
_cell.length_c   1.000
_cell.angle_alpha   90.00
_cell.angle_beta   90.00
_cell.angle_gamma   90.00
#
_symmetry.space_group_name_H-M   'P 1'
#
loop_
_entity.id
_entity.type
_entity.pdbx_description
1 polymer ?
#
loop_
_entity_poly.entity_id
_entity_poly.type
_entity_poly.pdbx_seq_one_letter_code
_entity_poly.pdbx_strand_id
1 'polypeptide(L)'
;MYSVVFVVALLAMCTALREQSYAVKGRLICGAAPAANVRVKLYDTDTGFDPDDLLSQGYTDVNGDFSLSGGTTETTMIDPLLVIYHQCNDVTAVGGLAKPGSRMVSFTLPSKYITNARVPTKTMDIGVLNLELVYYKEGRVMIVS
;
A
#
# COMPACT_ATOMS: atom_id res chain seq x y z
N MET A 1 47.54 5.60 -3.84
CA MET A 1 46.65 6.21 -2.82
C MET A 1 45.27 6.52 -3.41
N TYR A 2 45.15 7.22 -4.54
CA TYR A 2 43.85 7.49 -5.20
C TYR A 2 43.05 6.23 -5.56
N SER A 3 43.67 5.17 -6.11
CA SER A 3 42.96 3.92 -6.44
C SER A 3 42.39 3.20 -5.21
N VAL A 4 43.06 3.29 -4.06
CA VAL A 4 42.57 2.69 -2.80
C VAL A 4 41.37 3.48 -2.28
N VAL A 5 41.45 4.81 -2.33
CA VAL A 5 40.32 5.69 -1.96
C VAL A 5 39.12 5.46 -2.88
N PHE A 6 39.34 5.27 -4.18
CA PHE A 6 38.26 5.01 -5.15
C PHE A 6 37.59 3.65 -4.93
N VAL A 7 38.38 2.60 -4.65
CA VAL A 7 37.85 1.25 -4.34
C VAL A 7 37.08 1.25 -3.01
N VAL A 8 37.58 1.95 -1.99
CA VAL A 8 36.87 2.09 -0.70
C VAL A 8 35.57 2.89 -0.85
N ALA A 9 35.56 3.96 -1.66
CA ALA A 9 34.35 4.73 -1.94
C ALA A 9 33.30 3.94 -2.74
N LEU A 10 33.72 3.12 -3.70
CA LEU A 10 32.84 2.23 -4.46
C LEU A 10 32.25 1.13 -3.57
N LEU A 11 33.06 0.50 -2.71
CA LEU A 11 32.59 -0.51 -1.76
C LEU A 11 31.60 0.07 -0.73
N ALA A 12 31.80 1.33 -0.30
CA ALA A 12 30.89 2.01 0.62
C ALA A 12 29.55 2.39 -0.03
N MET A 13 29.51 2.65 -1.35
CA MET A 13 28.24 2.88 -2.06
C MET A 13 27.43 1.58 -2.24
N CYS A 14 28.09 0.44 -2.43
CA CYS A 14 27.39 -0.86 -2.56
C CYS A 14 26.68 -1.32 -1.27
N THR A 15 27.06 -0.82 -0.09
CA THR A 15 26.42 -1.19 1.18
C THR A 15 25.22 -0.31 1.54
N ALA A 16 24.93 0.73 0.76
CA ALA A 16 23.82 1.65 1.02
C ALA A 16 22.48 1.12 0.51
N LEU A 17 22.48 0.27 -0.52
CA LEU A 17 21.26 -0.33 -1.09
C LEU A 17 20.81 -1.52 -0.23
N ARG A 18 19.55 -1.49 0.20
CA ARG A 18 18.97 -2.53 1.06
C ARG A 18 17.70 -3.05 0.43
N GLU A 19 17.63 -4.36 0.21
CA GLU A 19 16.36 -5.00 -0.12
C GLU A 19 15.44 -4.95 1.09
N GLN A 20 14.25 -4.41 0.89
CA GLN A 20 13.21 -4.32 1.90
C GLN A 20 11.89 -4.80 1.33
N SER A 21 11.07 -5.42 2.17
CA SER A 21 9.79 -5.96 1.75
C SER A 21 8.74 -5.86 2.84
N TYR A 22 7.49 -5.85 2.40
CA TYR A 22 6.33 -5.73 3.26
C TYR A 22 5.21 -6.67 2.80
N ALA A 23 4.47 -7.25 3.75
CA ALA A 23 3.26 -8.00 3.48
C ALA A 23 2.12 -7.52 4.37
N VAL A 24 0.92 -7.37 3.79
CA VAL A 24 -0.29 -6.94 4.48
C VAL A 24 -1.48 -7.78 4.03
N LYS A 25 -2.35 -8.13 4.98
CA LYS A 25 -3.62 -8.82 4.71
C LYS A 25 -4.73 -8.23 5.55
N GLY A 26 -5.97 -8.45 5.13
CA GLY A 26 -7.16 -8.07 5.88
C GLY A 26 -8.44 -8.43 5.14
N ARG A 27 -9.57 -7.98 5.70
CA ARG A 27 -10.90 -8.13 5.10
C ARG A 27 -11.62 -6.80 5.04
N LEU A 28 -12.28 -6.54 3.92
CA LEU A 28 -13.11 -5.36 3.72
C LEU A 28 -14.59 -5.74 3.70
N ILE A 29 -15.41 -4.96 4.40
CA ILE A 29 -16.87 -5.09 4.42
C ILE A 29 -17.52 -3.75 4.06
N CYS A 30 -18.74 -3.81 3.54
CA CYS A 30 -19.60 -2.66 3.28
C CYS A 30 -20.90 -2.85 4.04
N GLY A 31 -21.02 -2.19 5.20
CA GLY A 31 -22.08 -2.48 6.15
C GLY A 31 -21.89 -3.89 6.73
N ALA A 32 -22.88 -4.77 6.53
CA ALA A 32 -22.81 -6.16 6.98
C ALA A 32 -22.28 -7.14 5.92
N ALA A 33 -22.15 -6.71 4.66
CA ALA A 33 -21.78 -7.59 3.54
C ALA A 33 -20.27 -7.54 3.25
N PRO A 34 -19.66 -8.65 2.79
CA PRO A 34 -18.31 -8.62 2.24
C PRO A 34 -18.19 -7.63 1.09
N ALA A 35 -17.12 -6.83 1.09
CA ALA A 35 -16.83 -5.91 0.00
C ALA A 35 -15.90 -6.59 -1.02
N ALA A 36 -16.50 -7.31 -1.96
CA ALA A 36 -15.77 -8.02 -3.02
C ALA A 36 -15.32 -7.09 -4.15
N ASN A 37 -14.24 -7.48 -4.84
CA ASN A 37 -13.68 -6.76 -5.99
C ASN A 37 -13.31 -5.30 -5.69
N VAL A 38 -12.91 -5.01 -4.46
CA VAL A 38 -12.39 -3.70 -4.03
C VAL A 38 -10.91 -3.63 -4.35
N ARG A 39 -10.49 -2.58 -5.06
CA ARG A 39 -9.08 -2.39 -5.43
C ARG A 39 -8.27 -1.97 -4.22
N VAL A 40 -7.19 -2.72 -3.97
CA VAL A 40 -6.22 -2.44 -2.91
C VAL A 40 -4.83 -2.31 -3.50
N LYS A 41 -4.06 -1.35 -3.01
CA LYS A 41 -2.68 -1.10 -3.43
C LYS A 41 -1.78 -0.92 -2.23
N LEU A 42 -0.60 -1.49 -2.30
CA LEU A 42 0.48 -1.31 -1.35
C LEU A 42 1.56 -0.48 -2.03
N TYR A 43 1.83 0.68 -1.45
CA TYR A 43 2.84 1.62 -1.90
C TYR A 43 3.98 1.69 -0.89
N ASP A 44 5.15 2.05 -1.40
CA ASP A 44 6.16 2.80 -0.67
C ASP A 44 5.93 4.28 -0.95
N THR A 45 5.75 5.10 0.07
CA THR A 45 5.58 6.55 -0.12
C THR A 45 6.74 7.27 0.51
N ASP A 46 7.79 7.47 -0.26
CA ASP A 46 9.03 8.01 0.25
C ASP A 46 8.90 9.47 0.65
N THR A 47 9.59 9.81 1.73
CA THR A 47 9.91 11.20 2.09
C THR A 47 11.28 11.63 1.53
N GLY A 48 11.92 10.78 0.72
CA GLY A 48 13.32 10.86 0.26
C GLY A 48 13.55 11.36 -1.17
N PHE A 49 14.53 10.77 -1.86
CA PHE A 49 15.01 11.19 -3.21
C PHE A 49 14.46 10.33 -4.36
N ASP A 50 13.75 9.28 -4.02
CA ASP A 50 13.14 8.30 -4.91
C ASP A 50 11.62 8.55 -5.05
N PRO A 51 11.03 8.22 -6.21
CA PRO A 51 9.60 8.40 -6.45
C PRO A 51 8.76 7.29 -5.81
N ASP A 52 7.58 7.64 -5.27
CA ASP A 52 6.62 6.68 -4.69
C ASP A 52 6.47 5.39 -5.53
N ASP A 53 6.85 4.25 -4.93
CA ASP A 53 6.88 2.96 -5.60
C ASP A 53 5.59 2.15 -5.36
N LEU A 54 5.00 1.63 -6.43
CA LEU A 54 3.92 0.63 -6.31
C LEU A 54 4.53 -0.75 -6.01
N LEU A 55 4.50 -1.15 -4.75
CA LEU A 55 5.02 -2.46 -4.31
C LEU A 55 4.13 -3.62 -4.76
N SER A 56 2.82 -3.47 -4.66
CA SER A 56 1.86 -4.52 -5.01
C SER A 56 0.45 -3.97 -5.19
N GLN A 57 -0.38 -4.66 -5.97
CA GLN A 57 -1.80 -4.33 -6.11
C GLN A 57 -2.64 -5.58 -6.32
N GLY A 58 -3.91 -5.49 -5.95
CA GLY A 58 -4.86 -6.57 -6.11
C GLY A 58 -6.30 -6.11 -5.87
N TYR A 59 -7.17 -7.11 -5.77
CA TYR A 59 -8.58 -6.92 -5.46
C TYR A 59 -8.99 -7.86 -4.34
N THR A 60 -9.94 -7.45 -3.52
CA THR A 60 -10.56 -8.34 -2.55
C THR A 60 -11.32 -9.46 -3.25
N ASP A 61 -11.31 -10.64 -2.65
CA ASP A 61 -12.06 -11.80 -3.12
C ASP A 61 -13.56 -11.71 -2.77
N VAL A 62 -14.31 -12.79 -3.02
CA VAL A 62 -15.76 -12.87 -2.74
C VAL A 62 -16.11 -12.73 -1.26
N ASN A 63 -15.17 -13.01 -0.36
CA ASN A 63 -15.31 -12.88 1.09
C ASN A 63 -14.81 -11.51 1.60
N GLY A 64 -14.38 -10.63 0.68
CA GLY A 64 -13.78 -9.35 1.00
C GLY A 64 -12.34 -9.46 1.49
N ASP A 65 -11.72 -10.65 1.44
CA ASP A 65 -10.36 -10.88 1.91
C ASP A 65 -9.34 -10.41 0.86
N PHE A 66 -8.20 -9.88 1.31
CA PHE A 66 -7.06 -9.57 0.45
C PHE A 66 -5.73 -9.89 1.15
N SER A 67 -4.70 -10.14 0.35
CA SER A 67 -3.33 -10.28 0.81
C SER A 67 -2.39 -9.71 -0.27
N LEU A 68 -1.58 -8.72 0.10
CA LEU A 68 -0.59 -8.09 -0.76
C LEU A 68 0.80 -8.28 -0.17
N SER A 69 1.78 -8.45 -1.04
CA SER A 69 3.20 -8.44 -0.66
C SER A 69 4.03 -7.88 -1.80
N GLY A 70 5.06 -7.12 -1.46
CA GLY A 70 6.02 -6.57 -2.42
C GLY A 70 7.28 -6.14 -1.70
N GLY A 71 8.28 -5.75 -2.47
CA GLY A 71 9.54 -5.24 -1.95
C GLY A 71 10.26 -4.41 -3.00
N THR A 72 11.11 -3.51 -2.52
CA THR A 72 11.93 -2.61 -3.32
C THR A 72 13.36 -2.60 -2.77
N THR A 73 14.28 -2.00 -3.52
CA THR A 73 15.67 -1.83 -3.09
C THR A 73 15.90 -0.37 -2.78
N GLU A 74 15.89 -0.05 -1.49
CA GLU A 74 15.95 1.33 -1.03
C GLU A 74 17.17 1.65 -0.18
N THR A 75 17.55 2.93 -0.18
CA THR A 75 18.64 3.42 0.67
C THR A 75 18.16 3.74 2.08
N THR A 76 16.91 4.21 2.19
CA THR A 76 16.22 4.51 3.46
C THR A 76 15.26 3.40 3.83
N MET A 77 14.67 3.47 5.02
CA MET A 77 13.60 2.55 5.39
C MET A 77 12.36 2.87 4.56
N ILE A 78 11.71 1.83 4.01
CA ILE A 78 10.46 1.99 3.27
C ILE A 78 9.35 2.54 4.19
N ASP A 79 8.40 3.29 3.63
CA ASP A 79 7.26 3.92 4.28
C ASP A 79 5.94 3.30 3.73
N PRO A 80 5.51 2.13 4.24
CA PRO A 80 4.48 1.35 3.58
C PRO A 80 3.09 1.98 3.76
N LEU A 81 2.39 2.22 2.66
CA LEU A 81 1.05 2.80 2.63
C LEU A 81 0.06 1.85 1.95
N LEU A 82 -1.01 1.48 2.66
CA LEU A 82 -2.14 0.76 2.07
C LEU A 82 -3.16 1.77 1.54
N VAL A 83 -3.53 1.68 0.26
CA VAL A 83 -4.56 2.51 -0.36
C VAL A 83 -5.70 1.61 -0.84
N ILE A 84 -6.92 1.99 -0.49
CA ILE A 84 -8.14 1.27 -0.80
C ILE A 84 -9.05 2.16 -1.64
N TYR A 85 -9.48 1.66 -2.79
CA TYR A 85 -10.42 2.35 -3.67
C TYR A 85 -11.76 1.61 -3.71
N HIS A 86 -12.83 2.26 -3.30
CA HIS A 86 -14.13 1.61 -3.15
C HIS A 86 -15.31 2.52 -3.54
N GLN A 87 -16.46 1.87 -3.71
CA GLN A 87 -17.73 2.51 -4.01
C GLN A 87 -18.83 2.15 -2.99
N CYS A 88 -18.43 1.65 -1.81
CA CYS A 88 -19.36 1.35 -0.72
C CYS A 88 -20.21 2.57 -0.35
N ASN A 89 -21.53 2.41 -0.41
CA ASN A 89 -22.56 3.44 -0.24
C ASN A 89 -22.32 4.71 -1.08
N ASP A 90 -21.68 4.58 -2.25
CA ASP A 90 -21.24 5.73 -3.04
C ASP A 90 -22.24 6.16 -4.12
N VAL A 91 -23.47 6.44 -3.70
CA VAL A 91 -24.58 6.84 -4.57
C VAL A 91 -25.00 8.30 -4.37
N THR A 92 -25.59 8.92 -5.39
CA THR A 92 -26.14 10.27 -5.35
C THR A 92 -27.44 10.30 -4.54
N ALA A 93 -27.62 11.34 -3.73
CA ALA A 93 -28.87 11.58 -2.99
C ALA A 93 -30.06 11.78 -3.94
N VAL A 94 -29.80 12.19 -5.18
CA VAL A 94 -30.79 12.34 -6.25
C VAL A 94 -30.70 11.11 -7.15
N GLY A 95 -31.69 10.21 -7.05
CA GLY A 95 -31.85 9.07 -7.97
C GLY A 95 -30.96 7.84 -7.72
N GLY A 96 -30.14 7.80 -6.66
CA GLY A 96 -29.37 6.61 -6.29
C GLY A 96 -28.31 6.18 -7.31
N LEU A 97 -27.85 7.09 -8.16
CA LEU A 97 -26.85 6.81 -9.20
C LEU A 97 -25.45 6.77 -8.59
N ALA A 98 -24.57 5.91 -9.09
CA ALA A 98 -23.18 5.89 -8.64
C ALA A 98 -22.51 7.25 -8.89
N LYS A 99 -21.80 7.78 -7.88
CA LYS A 99 -21.03 9.03 -8.06
C LYS A 99 -19.83 8.78 -8.98
N PRO A 100 -19.44 9.75 -9.82
CA PRO A 100 -18.22 9.63 -10.62
C PRO A 100 -16.98 9.36 -9.75
N GLY A 101 -16.13 8.44 -10.20
CA GLY A 101 -14.91 8.06 -9.52
C GLY A 101 -15.11 7.02 -8.41
N SER A 102 -14.15 6.95 -7.50
CA SER A 102 -14.17 6.05 -6.35
C SER A 102 -13.66 6.79 -5.12
N ARG A 103 -14.23 6.45 -3.96
CA ARG A 103 -13.68 6.85 -2.66
C ARG A 103 -12.29 6.23 -2.50
N MET A 104 -11.37 7.00 -1.94
CA MET A 104 -9.98 6.59 -1.72
C MET A 104 -9.60 6.87 -0.27
N VAL A 105 -9.25 5.83 0.46
CA VAL A 105 -8.72 5.91 1.82
C VAL A 105 -7.31 5.31 1.85
N SER A 106 -6.44 5.93 2.64
CA SER A 106 -5.06 5.47 2.82
C SER A 106 -4.73 5.25 4.30
N PHE A 107 -3.92 4.22 4.57
CA PHE A 107 -3.47 3.84 5.90
C PHE A 107 -1.97 3.65 5.91
N THR A 108 -1.26 4.46 6.69
CA THR A 108 0.16 4.24 6.96
C THR A 108 0.31 2.98 7.79
N LEU A 109 1.14 2.04 7.32
CA LEU A 109 1.32 0.76 7.96
C LEU A 109 2.52 0.79 8.92
N PRO A 110 2.49 0.03 10.03
CA PRO A 110 3.57 0.07 11.01
C PRO A 110 4.89 -0.50 10.50
N SER A 111 5.97 0.29 10.59
CA SER A 111 7.32 -0.10 10.15
C SER A 111 7.88 -1.38 10.80
N LYS A 112 7.37 -1.79 11.97
CA LYS A 112 7.79 -3.04 12.65
C LYS A 112 7.59 -4.31 11.80
N TYR A 113 6.73 -4.29 10.78
CA TYR A 113 6.50 -5.42 9.88
C TYR A 113 7.43 -5.42 8.65
N ILE A 114 8.20 -4.36 8.43
CA ILE A 114 9.21 -4.32 7.36
C ILE A 114 10.23 -5.43 7.57
N THR A 115 10.59 -6.10 6.48
CA THR A 115 11.61 -7.15 6.43
C THR A 115 12.78 -6.67 5.60
N ASN A 116 14.00 -6.75 6.14
CA ASN A 116 15.26 -6.42 5.42
C ASN A 116 15.72 -7.59 4.54
N ALA A 117 14.86 -7.99 3.60
CA ALA A 117 15.13 -9.00 2.59
C ALA A 117 14.09 -8.88 1.47
N ARG A 118 14.36 -9.47 0.31
CA ARG A 118 13.42 -9.52 -0.83
C ARG A 118 12.04 -10.11 -0.52
N VAL A 119 11.96 -11.05 0.43
CA VAL A 119 10.72 -11.77 0.76
C VAL A 119 10.29 -11.41 2.19
N PRO A 120 9.05 -10.96 2.41
CA PRO A 120 8.55 -10.64 3.74
C PRO A 120 8.53 -11.88 4.63
N THR A 121 9.06 -11.77 5.85
CA THR A 121 8.98 -12.83 6.87
C THR A 121 7.90 -12.56 7.91
N LYS A 122 7.31 -11.36 7.87
CA LYS A 122 6.25 -10.89 8.75
C LYS A 122 5.11 -10.36 7.88
N THR A 123 3.87 -10.53 8.35
CA THR A 123 2.68 -10.02 7.68
C THR A 123 1.88 -9.19 8.66
N MET A 124 1.55 -7.95 8.27
CA MET A 124 0.60 -7.11 9.00
C MET A 124 -0.82 -7.58 8.72
N ASP A 125 -1.57 -7.91 9.77
CA ASP A 125 -3.00 -8.19 9.68
C ASP A 125 -3.76 -6.95 10.16
N ILE A 126 -4.47 -6.29 9.25
CA ILE A 126 -5.26 -5.09 9.58
C ILE A 126 -6.65 -5.44 10.14
N GLY A 127 -7.00 -6.72 10.22
CA GLY A 127 -8.31 -7.18 10.64
C GLY A 127 -9.40 -6.89 9.62
N VAL A 128 -10.57 -6.50 10.11
CA VAL A 128 -11.76 -6.20 9.29
C VAL A 128 -12.02 -4.70 9.27
N LEU A 129 -12.03 -4.10 8.08
CA LEU A 129 -12.37 -2.69 7.89
C LEU A 129 -13.76 -2.55 7.25
N ASN A 130 -14.62 -1.75 7.87
CA ASN A 130 -15.91 -1.39 7.28
C ASN A 130 -15.79 -0.10 6.47
N LEU A 131 -16.06 -0.19 5.17
CA LEU A 131 -15.98 0.89 4.19
C LEU A 131 -17.24 1.77 4.14
N GLU A 132 -18.27 1.43 4.92
CA GLU A 132 -19.43 2.31 5.15
C GLU A 132 -19.04 3.55 5.96
N LEU A 133 -18.03 3.41 6.83
CA LEU A 133 -17.46 4.53 7.56
C LEU A 133 -16.82 5.54 6.60
N VAL A 134 -16.87 6.81 6.97
CA VAL A 134 -16.07 7.86 6.34
C VAL A 134 -14.79 8.02 7.15
N TYR A 135 -13.65 7.67 6.54
CA TYR A 135 -12.36 7.74 7.23
C TYR A 135 -11.81 9.17 7.18
N TYR A 136 -10.98 9.52 8.16
CA TYR A 136 -10.33 10.82 8.18
C TYR A 136 -9.43 11.01 6.96
N LYS A 137 -9.54 12.18 6.29
CA LYS A 137 -8.85 12.51 5.04
C LYS A 137 -9.16 11.58 3.85
N GLU A 138 -10.29 10.88 3.89
CA GLU A 138 -10.76 10.14 2.75
C GLU A 138 -11.04 11.07 1.55
N GLY A 139 -10.48 10.72 0.39
CA GLY A 139 -10.59 11.47 -0.85
C GLY A 139 -11.48 10.79 -1.88
N ARG A 140 -11.51 11.37 -3.08
CA ARG A 140 -12.15 10.78 -4.27
C ARG A 140 -11.22 10.91 -5.46
N VAL A 141 -11.10 9.84 -6.23
CA VAL A 141 -10.28 9.82 -7.45
C VAL A 141 -11.07 9.28 -8.63
N MET A 142 -10.79 9.82 -9.82
CA MET A 142 -11.25 9.23 -11.08
C MET A 142 -10.29 8.10 -11.43
N ILE A 143 -10.77 6.86 -11.34
CA ILE A 143 -9.99 5.71 -11.79
C ILE A 143 -10.08 5.68 -13.33
N VAL A 144 -9.08 6.25 -14.01
CA VAL A 144 -8.85 5.97 -15.42
C VAL A 144 -8.10 4.63 -15.50
N SER A 145 -8.65 3.72 -16.27
CA SER A 145 -8.13 2.37 -16.54
C SER A 145 -6.74 2.41 -17.17
#